data_AF-A0A8H9WU73-F1
#
_entry.id   AF-A0A8H9WU73-F1
#
_cell.length_a   1.000
_cell.length_b   1.000
_cell.length_c   1.000
_cell.angle_alpha   90.00
_cell.angle_beta   90.00
_cell.angle_gamma   90.00
#
_symmetry.space_group_name_H-M   'P 1'
#
loop_
_entity.id
_entity.type
_entity.pdbx_description
1 polymer ?
#
loop_
_entity_poly.entity_id
_entity_poly.type
_entity_poly.pdbx_seq_one_letter_code
_entity_poly.pdbx_strand_id
1 'polypeptide(L)'
;MIGRTVAVASTIAAIFHLYAAGISPFTALIQRPVHLALMATLGFLGVGVQQKIRRQKADRVAEDPAEHGEAEEQDEAADSAGALEAPRVNWLNWLLAGMMVAVCLYLASESQELVARSGTPTRMDLIAGAIAILLVLELARRTTGWGLVAVCLLSLAYAFSGPYLPGFLAHRGYGVKRLVEHIFLSTEGLWGVPL
;
A
#
# COMPACT_ATOMS: atom_id res chain seq x y z
N MET A 1 2.34 19.33 -13.17
CA MET A 1 2.85 18.06 -13.71
C MET A 1 2.24 16.84 -13.02
N ILE A 2 2.24 16.78 -11.68
CA ILE A 2 1.59 15.70 -10.90
C ILE A 2 0.16 15.36 -11.34
N GLY A 3 -0.70 16.36 -11.59
CA GLY A 3 -2.10 16.09 -11.99
C GLY A 3 -2.21 15.32 -13.31
N ARG A 4 -1.32 15.56 -14.28
CA ARG A 4 -1.29 14.84 -15.56
C ARG A 4 -0.80 13.41 -15.39
N THR A 5 0.19 13.18 -14.53
CA THR A 5 0.75 11.83 -14.29
C THR A 5 -0.23 10.95 -13.52
N VAL A 6 -0.94 11.53 -12.55
CA VAL A 6 -2.04 10.83 -11.83
C VAL A 6 -3.18 10.50 -12.79
N ALA A 7 -3.58 11.45 -13.66
CA ALA A 7 -4.58 11.20 -14.68
C ALA A 7 -4.17 10.06 -15.63
N VAL A 8 -2.95 10.12 -16.19
CA VAL A 8 -2.43 9.05 -17.06
C VAL A 8 -2.36 7.71 -16.34
N ALA A 9 -1.86 7.65 -15.11
CA ALA A 9 -1.82 6.43 -14.31
C ALA A 9 -3.22 5.85 -14.07
N SER A 10 -4.20 6.71 -13.77
CA SER A 10 -5.60 6.28 -13.59
C SER A 10 -6.23 5.77 -14.88
N THR A 11 -5.91 6.38 -16.03
CA THR A 11 -6.36 5.90 -17.34
C THR A 11 -5.75 4.55 -17.67
N ILE A 12 -4.44 4.36 -17.45
CA ILE A 12 -3.77 3.08 -17.63
C ILE A 12 -4.39 2.01 -16.73
N ALA A 13 -4.65 2.34 -15.46
CA ALA A 13 -5.30 1.42 -14.54
C ALA A 13 -6.69 1.01 -15.02
N ALA A 14 -7.50 1.97 -15.47
CA ALA A 14 -8.83 1.70 -16.02
C ALA A 14 -8.78 0.78 -17.25
N ILE A 15 -7.83 1.02 -18.18
CA ILE A 15 -7.62 0.17 -19.36
C ILE A 15 -7.19 -1.24 -18.94
N PHE A 16 -6.27 -1.36 -17.99
CA PHE A 16 -5.81 -2.65 -17.47
C PHE A 16 -6.97 -3.45 -16.87
N HIS A 17 -7.82 -2.81 -16.06
CA HIS A 17 -9.01 -3.45 -15.50
C HIS A 17 -9.99 -3.90 -16.57
N LEU A 18 -10.24 -3.06 -17.58
CA LEU A 18 -11.11 -3.40 -18.70
C LEU A 18 -10.58 -4.60 -19.51
N TYR A 19 -9.26 -4.64 -19.73
CA TYR A 19 -8.61 -5.75 -20.43
C TYR A 19 -8.65 -7.06 -19.64
N ALA A 20 -8.33 -7.00 -18.34
CA ALA A 20 -8.35 -8.15 -17.43
C ALA A 20 -9.77 -8.71 -17.25
N ALA A 21 -10.81 -7.87 -17.34
CA ALA A 21 -12.20 -8.31 -17.24
C ALA A 21 -12.74 -8.97 -18.51
N GLY A 22 -12.27 -8.59 -19.70
CA GLY A 22 -12.95 -8.92 -20.96
C GLY A 22 -12.18 -9.79 -21.96
N ILE A 23 -10.83 -9.79 -21.96
CA ILE A 23 -10.06 -10.30 -23.11
C ILE A 23 -9.14 -11.47 -22.74
N SER A 24 -8.42 -11.41 -21.62
CA SER A 24 -7.50 -12.48 -21.22
C SER A 24 -7.53 -12.71 -19.72
N PRO A 25 -7.84 -13.94 -19.25
CA PRO A 25 -7.67 -14.29 -17.86
C PRO A 25 -6.18 -14.42 -17.59
N PHE A 26 -5.55 -13.35 -17.11
CA PHE A 26 -4.24 -13.47 -16.49
C PHE A 26 -4.35 -14.41 -15.29
N THR A 27 -3.27 -15.16 -15.03
CA THR A 27 -3.18 -15.90 -13.78
C THR A 27 -3.25 -14.91 -12.62
N ALA A 28 -3.90 -15.31 -11.52
CA ALA A 28 -4.05 -14.45 -10.33
C ALA A 28 -2.70 -13.91 -9.82
N LEU A 29 -1.62 -14.67 -10.05
CA LEU A 29 -0.24 -14.31 -9.69
C LEU A 29 0.33 -13.15 -10.50
N ILE A 30 -0.16 -12.88 -11.71
CA ILE A 30 0.28 -11.74 -12.54
C ILE A 30 -0.66 -10.54 -12.35
N GLN A 31 -1.96 -10.80 -12.25
CA GLN A 31 -2.96 -9.73 -12.13
C GLN A 31 -2.82 -8.95 -10.82
N ARG A 32 -2.60 -9.62 -9.69
CA ARG A 32 -2.55 -8.98 -8.36
C ARG A 32 -1.35 -8.03 -8.19
N PRO A 33 -0.11 -8.39 -8.60
CA PRO A 33 1.02 -7.46 -8.58
C PRO A 33 0.85 -6.25 -9.48
N VAL A 34 0.32 -6.44 -10.69
CA VAL A 34 0.09 -5.33 -11.62
C VAL A 34 -0.97 -4.38 -11.07
N HIS A 35 -2.07 -4.91 -10.55
CA HIS A 35 -3.08 -4.10 -9.87
C HIS A 35 -2.50 -3.31 -8.69
N LEU A 36 -1.73 -3.98 -7.82
CA LEU A 36 -1.11 -3.33 -6.67
C LEU A 36 -0.11 -2.25 -7.09
N ALA A 37 0.65 -2.45 -8.16
CA ALA A 37 1.57 -1.44 -8.69
C ALA A 37 0.84 -0.16 -9.12
N LEU A 38 -0.31 -0.32 -9.78
CA LEU A 38 -1.16 0.80 -10.20
C LEU A 38 -1.76 1.51 -8.98
N MET A 39 -2.33 0.77 -8.04
CA MET A 39 -2.93 1.34 -6.82
C MET A 39 -1.89 2.03 -5.94
N ALA A 40 -0.70 1.46 -5.79
CA ALA A 40 0.38 2.09 -5.04
C ALA A 40 0.89 3.36 -5.72
N THR A 41 0.99 3.38 -7.05
CA THR A 41 1.35 4.60 -7.80
C THR A 41 0.32 5.69 -7.52
N LEU A 42 -0.97 5.36 -7.56
CA LEU A 42 -2.03 6.30 -7.23
C LEU A 42 -2.01 6.70 -5.75
N GLY A 43 -1.71 5.80 -4.82
CA GLY A 43 -1.63 6.13 -3.40
C GLY A 43 -0.44 7.05 -3.06
N PHE A 44 0.76 6.73 -3.54
CA PHE A 44 1.95 7.54 -3.26
C PHE A 44 1.92 8.93 -3.91
N LEU A 45 1.36 9.05 -5.13
CA LEU A 45 1.24 10.33 -5.82
C LEU A 45 -0.06 11.07 -5.48
N GLY A 46 -1.14 10.35 -5.19
CA GLY A 46 -2.50 10.88 -5.04
C GLY A 46 -2.79 11.51 -3.67
N VAL A 47 -2.13 11.05 -2.60
CA VAL A 47 -2.21 11.70 -1.26
C VAL A 47 -1.85 13.20 -1.35
N GLY A 48 -0.90 13.53 -2.23
CA GLY A 48 -0.53 14.91 -2.52
C GLY A 48 -1.58 15.75 -3.23
N VAL A 49 -2.42 15.12 -4.05
CA VAL A 49 -3.49 15.79 -4.81
C VAL A 49 -4.70 16.04 -3.91
N GLN A 50 -5.07 15.08 -3.06
CA GLN A 50 -6.18 15.26 -2.12
C GLN A 50 -5.94 16.40 -1.14
N GLN A 51 -4.70 16.59 -0.69
CA GLN A 51 -4.34 17.73 0.16
C GLN A 51 -4.51 19.08 -0.55
N LYS A 52 -4.20 19.16 -1.85
CA LYS A 52 -4.39 20.38 -2.65
C LYS A 52 -5.88 20.72 -2.83
N ILE A 53 -6.71 19.70 -3.06
CA ILE A 53 -8.16 19.87 -3.18
C ILE A 53 -8.75 20.32 -1.85
N ARG A 54 -8.35 19.72 -0.73
CA ARG A 54 -8.79 20.13 0.62
C ARG A 54 -8.36 21.56 0.94
N ARG A 55 -7.11 21.94 0.60
CA ARG A 55 -6.62 23.31 0.80
C ARG A 55 -7.37 24.33 -0.05
N GLN A 56 -7.66 24.01 -1.32
CA GLN A 56 -8.50 24.87 -2.17
C GLN A 56 -9.95 24.97 -1.66
N LYS A 57 -10.50 23.90 -1.08
CA LYS A 57 -11.83 23.92 -0.45
C LYS A 57 -11.80 24.83 0.78
N ALA A 58 -10.77 24.71 1.64
CA ALA A 58 -10.58 25.58 2.80
C ALA A 58 -10.37 27.06 2.43
N ASP A 59 -9.57 27.33 1.39
CA ASP A 59 -9.35 28.70 0.90
C ASP A 59 -10.65 29.32 0.32
N ARG A 60 -11.50 28.52 -0.37
CA ARG A 60 -12.83 28.98 -0.84
C ARG A 60 -13.80 29.24 0.29
N VAL A 61 -13.82 28.37 1.29
CA VAL A 61 -14.65 28.53 2.50
C VAL A 61 -14.27 29.81 3.26
N ALA A 62 -12.98 30.11 3.35
CA ALA A 62 -12.50 31.36 3.94
C ALA A 62 -12.89 32.61 3.15
N GLU A 63 -13.17 32.48 1.84
CA GLU A 63 -13.56 33.57 0.95
C GLU A 63 -15.07 33.87 1.01
N ASP A 64 -15.92 32.89 1.36
CA ASP A 64 -17.37 33.06 1.51
C ASP A 64 -17.94 32.34 2.76
N PRO A 65 -17.83 32.96 3.96
CA PRO A 65 -18.23 32.34 5.24
C PRO A 65 -19.74 32.18 5.44
N ALA A 66 -20.57 32.76 4.56
CA ALA A 66 -22.01 32.88 4.78
C ALA A 66 -22.80 31.62 4.38
N GLU A 67 -22.19 30.67 3.67
CA GLU A 67 -22.92 29.61 2.98
C GLU A 67 -22.84 28.22 3.68
N HIS A 68 -22.00 27.99 4.71
CA HIS A 68 -21.60 26.62 5.12
C HIS A 68 -21.70 26.26 6.63
N GLY A 69 -22.49 26.99 7.43
CA GLY A 69 -22.53 26.88 8.90
C GLY A 69 -22.98 25.55 9.53
N GLU A 70 -23.51 24.58 8.78
CA GLU A 70 -23.96 23.28 9.33
C GLU A 70 -23.15 22.07 8.85
N ALA A 71 -22.39 22.21 7.75
CA ALA A 71 -21.55 21.13 7.21
C ALA A 71 -20.13 21.12 7.81
N GLU A 72 -19.67 22.27 8.32
CA GLU A 72 -18.32 22.46 8.83
C GLU A 72 -18.09 21.78 10.19
N GLU A 73 -19.07 21.82 11.11
CA GLU A 73 -18.92 21.28 12.47
C GLU A 73 -18.73 19.74 12.49
N GLN A 74 -19.23 19.04 11.46
CA GLN A 74 -19.03 17.60 11.26
C GLN A 74 -17.73 17.27 10.50
N ASP A 75 -17.31 18.11 9.54
CA ASP A 75 -16.03 17.96 8.81
C ASP A 75 -14.83 18.26 9.75
N GLU A 76 -14.96 19.22 10.67
CA GLU A 76 -13.92 19.66 11.61
C GLU A 76 -13.65 18.65 12.75
N ALA A 77 -14.70 17.96 13.23
CA ALA A 77 -14.59 16.86 14.19
C ALA A 77 -13.94 15.60 13.57
N ALA A 78 -14.11 15.38 12.26
CA ALA A 78 -13.42 14.33 11.51
C ALA A 78 -11.98 14.73 11.12
N ASP A 79 -11.73 16.02 10.86
CA ASP A 79 -10.42 16.56 10.46
C ASP A 79 -9.43 16.61 11.62
N SER A 80 -9.88 16.96 12.83
CA SER A 80 -9.04 16.99 14.04
C SER A 80 -8.45 15.61 14.42
N ALA A 81 -9.12 14.52 14.07
CA ALA A 81 -8.61 13.15 14.25
C ALA A 81 -7.60 12.72 13.16
N GLY A 82 -7.57 13.41 12.01
CA GLY A 82 -6.67 13.16 10.87
C GLY A 82 -5.51 14.15 10.71
N ALA A 83 -5.45 15.19 11.55
CA ALA A 83 -4.57 16.36 11.43
C ALA A 83 -3.08 16.14 11.74
N LEU A 84 -2.61 14.92 12.00
CA LEU A 84 -1.19 14.65 12.23
C LEU A 84 -0.43 14.51 10.90
N GLU A 85 -0.14 15.68 10.31
CA GLU A 85 0.88 15.96 9.30
C GLU A 85 0.89 15.07 8.05
N ALA A 86 0.00 15.38 7.10
CA ALA A 86 0.05 14.78 5.77
C ALA A 86 1.34 15.22 5.01
N PRO A 87 2.21 14.28 4.58
CA PRO A 87 3.52 14.60 4.02
C PRO A 87 3.42 15.29 2.65
N ARG A 88 4.15 16.40 2.50
CA ARG A 88 4.25 17.17 1.25
C ARG A 88 4.69 16.27 0.08
N VAL A 89 4.15 16.53 -1.11
CA VAL A 89 4.52 15.82 -2.34
C VAL A 89 5.98 16.10 -2.65
N ASN A 90 6.84 15.16 -2.27
CA ASN A 90 8.28 15.27 -2.40
C ASN A 90 8.80 14.29 -3.45
N TRP A 91 10.02 14.48 -3.93
CA TRP A 91 10.69 13.52 -4.84
C TRP A 91 10.72 12.09 -4.26
N LEU A 92 10.68 11.97 -2.93
CA LEU A 92 10.55 10.71 -2.21
C LEU A 92 9.29 9.90 -2.62
N ASN A 93 8.16 10.56 -2.93
CA ASN A 93 6.95 9.86 -3.35
C ASN A 93 7.13 9.18 -4.71
N TRP A 94 7.89 9.82 -5.61
CA TRP A 94 8.27 9.24 -6.90
C TRP A 94 9.19 8.05 -6.73
N LEU A 95 10.16 8.15 -5.82
CA LEU A 95 11.06 7.04 -5.51
C LEU A 95 10.29 5.84 -4.92
N LEU A 96 9.41 6.08 -3.94
CA LEU A 96 8.61 5.01 -3.31
C LEU A 96 7.66 4.35 -4.30
N ALA A 97 6.98 5.14 -5.14
CA ALA A 97 6.14 4.60 -6.21
C ALA A 97 6.96 3.77 -7.21
N GLY A 98 8.12 4.28 -7.65
CA GLY A 98 9.02 3.58 -8.55
C GLY A 98 9.53 2.26 -7.97
N MET A 99 9.91 2.25 -6.69
CA MET A 99 10.33 1.02 -6.00
C MET A 99 9.19 0.00 -5.91
N MET A 100 7.96 0.45 -5.62
CA MET A 100 6.82 -0.45 -5.55
C MET A 100 6.51 -1.08 -6.92
N VAL A 101 6.54 -0.27 -7.98
CA VAL A 101 6.38 -0.75 -9.36
C VAL A 101 7.49 -1.74 -9.71
N ALA A 102 8.74 -1.47 -9.36
CA ALA A 102 9.86 -2.37 -9.63
C ALA A 102 9.70 -3.73 -8.94
N VAL A 103 9.26 -3.75 -7.69
CA VAL A 103 9.02 -5.01 -6.96
C VAL A 103 7.85 -5.79 -7.54
N CYS A 104 6.75 -5.12 -7.89
CA CYS A 104 5.62 -5.77 -8.54
C CYS A 104 5.99 -6.33 -9.92
N LEU A 105 6.82 -5.61 -10.69
CA LEU A 105 7.30 -6.06 -12.00
C LEU A 105 8.21 -7.29 -11.86
N TYR A 106 9.10 -7.29 -10.86
CA TYR A 106 9.94 -8.44 -10.55
C TYR A 106 9.10 -9.68 -10.22
N LEU A 107 8.07 -9.54 -9.38
CA LEU A 107 7.20 -10.67 -9.06
C LEU A 107 6.41 -11.14 -10.29
N ALA A 108 5.92 -10.22 -11.11
CA ALA A 108 5.18 -10.57 -12.32
C ALA A 108 6.06 -11.33 -13.32
N SER A 109 7.32 -10.91 -13.52
CA SER A 109 8.27 -11.60 -14.40
C SER A 109 8.68 -12.98 -13.87
N GLU A 110 8.91 -13.08 -12.57
CA GLU A 110 9.41 -14.31 -11.93
C GLU A 110 8.28 -15.26 -11.49
N SER A 111 7.01 -14.88 -11.71
CA SER A 111 5.83 -15.58 -11.19
C SER A 111 5.78 -17.08 -11.52
N GLN A 112 6.23 -17.48 -12.71
CA GLN A 112 6.31 -18.88 -13.12
C GLN A 112 7.40 -19.65 -12.37
N GLU A 113 8.56 -19.03 -12.19
CA GLU A 113 9.71 -19.64 -11.53
C GLU A 113 9.55 -19.70 -10.01
N LEU A 114 8.84 -18.73 -9.43
CA LEU A 114 8.46 -18.71 -8.02
C LEU A 114 7.56 -19.90 -7.64
N VAL A 115 6.61 -20.26 -8.51
CA VAL A 115 5.78 -21.46 -8.32
C VAL A 115 6.64 -22.72 -8.40
N ALA A 116 7.55 -22.78 -9.37
CA ALA A 116 8.43 -23.93 -9.59
C ALA A 116 9.45 -24.15 -8.45
N ARG A 117 9.88 -23.09 -7.75
CA ARG A 117 10.85 -23.14 -6.63
C ARG A 117 10.20 -23.02 -5.25
N SER A 118 8.88 -23.15 -5.16
CA SER A 118 8.11 -23.00 -3.92
C SER A 118 8.78 -23.70 -2.74
N GLY A 119 9.03 -22.97 -1.64
CA GLY A 119 9.77 -23.44 -0.47
C GLY A 119 11.28 -23.12 -0.45
N THR A 120 11.85 -22.59 -1.54
CA THR A 120 13.28 -22.22 -1.63
C THR A 120 13.52 -20.80 -2.15
N PRO A 121 13.08 -19.76 -1.41
CA PRO A 121 13.20 -18.38 -1.87
C PRO A 121 14.67 -17.97 -1.99
N THR A 122 14.99 -17.31 -3.10
CA THR A 122 16.30 -16.77 -3.40
C THR A 122 16.58 -15.51 -2.58
N ARG A 123 17.85 -15.05 -2.58
CA ARG A 123 18.19 -13.78 -1.92
C ARG A 123 17.45 -12.59 -2.52
N MET A 124 17.18 -12.60 -3.82
CA MET A 124 16.46 -11.51 -4.49
C MET A 124 14.99 -11.49 -4.09
N ASP A 125 14.35 -12.65 -3.94
CA ASP A 125 12.96 -12.74 -3.44
C ASP A 125 12.83 -12.17 -2.03
N LEU A 126 13.82 -12.44 -1.17
CA LEU A 126 13.85 -11.92 0.19
C LEU A 126 14.03 -10.40 0.23
N ILE A 127 14.89 -9.85 -0.63
CA ILE A 127 15.11 -8.40 -0.72
C ILE A 127 13.85 -7.72 -1.27
N ALA A 128 13.29 -8.24 -2.36
CA ALA A 128 12.06 -7.73 -2.97
C ALA A 128 10.89 -7.77 -1.99
N GLY A 129 10.72 -8.90 -1.27
CA GLY A 129 9.66 -9.06 -0.29
C GLY A 129 9.84 -8.15 0.94
N ALA A 130 11.06 -7.98 1.44
CA ALA A 130 11.32 -7.03 2.52
C ALA A 130 10.99 -5.59 2.10
N ILE A 131 11.38 -5.19 0.89
CA ILE A 131 11.05 -3.88 0.33
C ILE A 131 9.53 -3.72 0.18
N ALA A 132 8.83 -4.71 -0.38
CA ALA A 132 7.38 -4.67 -0.52
C ALA A 132 6.67 -4.50 0.82
N ILE A 133 7.05 -5.25 1.85
CA ILE A 133 6.45 -5.15 3.18
C ILE A 133 6.60 -3.73 3.73
N LEU A 134 7.79 -3.15 3.65
CA LEU A 134 8.05 -1.79 4.12
C LEU A 134 7.27 -0.75 3.31
N LEU A 135 7.22 -0.89 1.99
CA LEU A 135 6.48 0.02 1.11
C LEU A 135 4.97 -0.06 1.37
N VAL A 136 4.43 -1.25 1.61
CA VAL A 136 3.02 -1.45 1.92
C VAL A 136 2.66 -0.87 3.28
N LEU A 137 3.50 -1.06 4.30
CA LEU A 137 3.31 -0.42 5.60
C LEU A 137 3.34 1.11 5.49
N GLU A 138 4.27 1.66 4.70
CA GLU A 138 4.35 3.09 4.44
C GLU A 138 3.14 3.60 3.64
N LEU A 139 2.67 2.84 2.66
CA LEU A 139 1.46 3.15 1.90
C LEU A 139 0.23 3.14 2.83
N ALA A 140 0.08 2.11 3.66
CA ALA A 140 -0.99 2.00 4.65
C ALA A 140 -0.93 3.14 5.67
N ARG A 141 0.27 3.56 6.11
CA ARG A 141 0.47 4.72 6.98
C ARG A 141 -0.08 6.00 6.35
N ARG A 142 0.10 6.15 5.03
CA ARG A 142 -0.34 7.34 4.29
C ARG A 142 -1.83 7.33 3.97
N THR A 143 -2.43 6.16 3.75
CA THR A 143 -3.86 6.07 3.37
C THR A 143 -4.79 5.91 4.55
N THR A 144 -4.39 5.15 5.56
CA THR A 144 -5.24 4.72 6.69
C THR A 144 -4.77 5.30 8.02
N GLY A 145 -3.53 5.80 8.08
CA GLY A 145 -2.96 6.40 9.28
C GLY A 145 -2.27 5.41 10.21
N TRP A 146 -1.88 5.88 11.39
CA TRP A 146 -1.05 5.13 12.33
C TRP A 146 -1.77 3.96 13.00
N GLY A 147 -3.10 3.96 13.08
CA GLY A 147 -3.86 2.90 13.76
C GLY A 147 -3.59 1.51 13.18
N LEU A 148 -3.76 1.36 11.86
CA LEU A 148 -3.50 0.08 11.17
C LEU A 148 -2.01 -0.31 11.25
N VAL A 149 -1.12 0.66 11.07
CA VAL A 149 0.33 0.42 11.09
C VAL A 149 0.80 -0.06 12.46
N ALA A 150 0.27 0.52 13.54
CA ALA A 150 0.62 0.10 14.90
C ALA A 150 0.24 -1.37 15.14
N VAL A 151 -0.95 -1.78 14.69
CA VAL A 151 -1.39 -3.18 14.78
C VAL A 151 -0.49 -4.11 13.95
N CYS A 152 -0.14 -3.71 12.72
CA CYS A 152 0.78 -4.49 11.88
C CYS A 152 2.17 -4.63 12.53
N LEU A 153 2.72 -3.54 13.06
CA LEU A 153 4.02 -3.56 13.74
C LEU A 153 3.99 -4.42 15.01
N LEU A 154 2.90 -4.35 15.79
CA LEU A 154 2.71 -5.20 16.95
C LEU A 154 2.62 -6.69 16.56
N SER A 155 1.89 -6.99 15.48
CA SER A 155 1.79 -8.35 14.93
C SER A 155 3.15 -8.89 14.46
N LEU A 156 3.94 -8.06 13.78
CA LEU A 156 5.31 -8.40 13.39
C LEU A 156 6.20 -8.63 14.62
N ALA A 157 6.11 -7.75 15.62
CA ALA A 157 6.86 -7.90 16.86
C ALA A 157 6.48 -9.19 17.59
N TYR A 158 5.20 -9.53 17.65
CA TYR A 158 4.70 -10.80 18.19
C TYR A 158 5.28 -12.00 17.41
N ALA A 159 5.25 -11.97 16.08
CA ALA A 159 5.78 -13.03 15.23
C ALA A 159 7.27 -13.33 15.50
N PHE A 160 8.07 -12.32 15.84
CA PHE A 160 9.49 -12.50 16.20
C PHE A 160 9.71 -12.82 17.68
N SER A 161 8.91 -12.26 18.57
CA SER A 161 9.08 -12.39 20.04
C SER A 161 8.51 -13.69 20.62
N GLY A 162 7.84 -14.52 19.82
CA GLY A 162 7.25 -15.80 20.23
C GLY A 162 8.03 -16.63 21.26
N PRO A 163 9.34 -16.89 21.10
CA PRO A 163 10.12 -17.72 22.03
C PRO A 163 10.34 -17.08 23.40
N TYR A 164 10.21 -15.76 23.50
CA TYR A 164 10.44 -14.98 24.72
C TYR A 164 9.15 -14.71 25.51
N LEU A 165 7.99 -15.11 24.98
CA LEU A 165 6.70 -14.89 25.61
C LEU A 165 6.37 -15.99 26.64
N PRO A 166 5.68 -15.68 27.75
CA PRO A 166 5.34 -16.64 28.79
C PRO A 166 4.10 -17.47 28.44
N GLY A 167 4.12 -18.75 28.82
CA GLY A 167 2.93 -19.62 28.87
C GLY A 167 2.24 -19.84 27.51
N PHE A 168 0.92 -19.65 27.47
CA PHE A 168 0.07 -19.93 26.31
C PHE A 168 0.35 -19.04 25.07
N LEU A 169 0.97 -17.87 25.27
CA LEU A 169 1.34 -16.95 24.19
C LEU A 169 2.66 -17.33 23.50
N ALA A 170 3.39 -18.31 24.04
CA ALA A 170 4.66 -18.74 23.50
C ALA A 170 4.49 -19.52 22.19
N HIS A 171 5.31 -19.21 21.20
CA HIS A 171 5.42 -20.00 19.98
C HIS A 171 6.88 -20.07 19.52
N ARG A 172 7.18 -20.94 18.54
CA ARG A 172 8.55 -21.20 18.06
C ARG A 172 9.27 -19.97 17.49
N GLY A 173 8.57 -18.84 17.31
CA GLY A 173 9.06 -17.67 16.59
C GLY A 173 9.12 -17.90 15.08
N TYR A 174 8.96 -16.84 14.31
CA TYR A 174 9.15 -16.85 12.86
C TYR A 174 10.51 -16.24 12.51
N GLY A 175 11.32 -16.97 11.74
CA GLY A 175 12.52 -16.41 11.15
C GLY A 175 12.17 -15.45 10.00
N VAL A 176 13.02 -14.43 9.77
CA VAL A 176 12.81 -13.41 8.73
C VAL A 176 12.52 -14.03 7.36
N LYS A 177 13.28 -15.07 6.96
CA LYS A 177 13.07 -15.79 5.70
C LYS A 177 11.65 -16.33 5.58
N ARG A 178 11.15 -17.01 6.61
CA ARG A 178 9.82 -17.62 6.64
C ARG A 178 8.73 -16.56 6.68
N LEU A 179 8.95 -15.46 7.40
CA LEU A 179 8.00 -14.36 7.47
C LEU A 179 7.83 -13.71 6.09
N VAL A 180 8.93 -13.36 5.42
CA VAL A 180 8.90 -12.75 4.09
C VAL A 180 8.27 -13.69 3.07
N GLU A 181 8.61 -14.98 3.11
CA GLU A 181 7.99 -15.99 2.25
C GLU A 181 6.48 -16.06 2.47
N HIS A 182 6.02 -16.05 3.73
CA HIS A 182 4.59 -16.11 4.02
C HIS A 182 3.83 -14.83 3.67
N ILE A 183 4.42 -13.65 3.91
CA ILE A 183 3.75 -12.37 3.63
C ILE A 183 3.81 -12.01 2.15
N PHE A 184 4.94 -12.23 1.48
CA PHE A 184 5.17 -11.76 0.12
C PHE A 184 5.08 -12.83 -0.96
N LEU A 185 5.43 -14.08 -0.68
CA LEU A 185 5.41 -15.15 -1.70
C LEU A 185 4.15 -16.02 -1.61
N SER A 186 3.42 -15.97 -0.50
CA SER A 186 2.14 -16.67 -0.35
C SER A 186 0.99 -15.89 -0.97
N THR A 187 -0.02 -16.62 -1.46
CA THR A 187 -1.29 -16.06 -1.93
C THR A 187 -2.21 -15.62 -0.80
N GLU A 188 -1.92 -16.01 0.44
CA GLU A 188 -2.67 -15.63 1.66
C GLU A 188 -2.15 -14.35 2.32
N GLY A 189 -0.99 -13.85 1.87
CA GLY A 189 -0.34 -12.67 2.43
C GLY A 189 -0.78 -11.39 1.73
N LEU A 190 0.21 -10.64 1.22
CA LEU A 190 0.01 -9.37 0.52
C LEU A 190 -0.90 -9.50 -0.71
N TRP A 191 -0.93 -10.69 -1.31
CA TRP A 191 -1.73 -11.00 -2.49
C TRP A 191 -3.10 -11.62 -2.14
N GLY A 192 -3.48 -11.70 -0.87
CA GLY A 192 -4.74 -12.27 -0.42
C GLY A 192 -5.98 -11.60 -1.00
N VAL A 193 -7.07 -12.35 -1.10
CA VAL A 193 -8.39 -11.78 -1.39
C VAL A 193 -9.01 -11.38 -0.06
N PRO A 194 -9.46 -10.12 0.13
CA PRO A 194 -10.18 -9.75 1.33
C PRO A 194 -11.50 -10.54 1.40
N LEU A 195 -11.72 -11.22 2.53
CA LEU A 195 -12.95 -11.99 2.83
C LEU A 195 -14.09 -11.08 3.28
#